data_AF-A0A518GNF7-F1
#
_entry.id   AF-A0A518GNF7-F1
#
_cell.length_a   1.000
_cell.length_b   1.000
_cell.length_c   1.000
_cell.angle_alpha   90.00
_cell.angle_beta   90.00
_cell.angle_gamma   90.00
#
_symmetry.space_group_name_H-M   'P 1'
#
loop_
_entity.id
_entity.type
_entity.pdbx_description
1 polymer ?
#
loop_
_entity_poly.entity_id
_entity_poly.type
_entity_poly.pdbx_seq_one_letter_code
_entity_poly.pdbx_strand_id
1 'polypeptide(L)'
;MTNDNSFDTKEFCLRNISRILLLLVLFTGCVRQEPAPVAGTTELSGRLEAALAMKDGTAKHNTLVKLAENAAQAGDGEVVLNAIAAVDTGTARDNTCAICSLVLAKHGKTSEATAVAKKIENETQRNNTLTQIATGGNN
;
A
#
# COMPACT_ATOMS: atom_id res chain seq x y z
N MET A 1 0.10 -24.61 -77.09
CA MET A 1 -0.80 -23.90 -76.17
C MET A 1 -0.46 -24.31 -74.74
N THR A 2 -0.27 -23.32 -73.88
CA THR A 2 -0.01 -23.41 -72.43
C THR A 2 -1.05 -24.24 -71.69
N ASN A 3 -0.65 -24.98 -70.65
CA ASN A 3 -1.47 -25.03 -69.45
C ASN A 3 -0.63 -25.38 -68.23
N ASP A 4 -0.19 -24.32 -67.59
CA ASP A 4 0.55 -24.28 -66.34
C ASP A 4 -0.50 -24.42 -65.23
N ASN A 5 -0.59 -25.57 -64.57
CA ASN A 5 -1.35 -25.72 -63.34
C ASN A 5 -0.61 -26.64 -62.37
N SER A 6 0.62 -26.27 -62.03
CA SER A 6 1.25 -26.69 -60.78
C SER A 6 0.56 -25.92 -59.66
N PHE A 7 -0.63 -26.39 -59.25
CA PHE A 7 -1.40 -25.81 -58.18
C PHE A 7 -0.70 -26.08 -56.85
N ASP A 8 0.06 -25.08 -56.42
CA ASP A 8 0.97 -25.10 -55.29
C ASP A 8 0.23 -25.33 -53.96
N THR A 9 0.22 -26.59 -53.51
CA THR A 9 -0.41 -27.03 -52.27
C THR A 9 0.27 -26.45 -51.02
N LYS A 10 1.42 -25.80 -51.18
CA LYS A 10 2.32 -25.37 -50.10
C LYS A 10 1.94 -23.98 -49.57
N GLU A 11 1.38 -23.14 -50.44
CA GLU A 11 0.93 -21.77 -50.14
C GLU A 11 -0.32 -21.74 -49.23
N PHE A 12 -1.16 -22.80 -49.28
CA PHE A 12 -2.34 -22.91 -48.43
C PHE A 12 -1.98 -23.28 -46.98
N CYS A 13 -0.94 -24.10 -46.80
CA CYS A 13 -0.47 -24.50 -45.49
C CYS A 13 0.23 -23.32 -44.80
N LEU A 14 1.16 -22.64 -45.48
CA LEU A 14 1.92 -21.53 -44.91
C LEU A 14 1.04 -20.37 -44.45
N ARG A 15 -0.01 -20.04 -45.21
CA ARG A 15 -0.92 -18.95 -44.87
C ARG A 15 -1.88 -19.28 -43.72
N ASN A 16 -2.30 -20.54 -43.58
CA ASN A 16 -3.11 -20.97 -42.43
C ASN A 16 -2.27 -21.16 -41.16
N ILE A 17 -1.04 -21.66 -41.27
CA ILE A 17 -0.12 -21.78 -40.12
C ILE A 17 0.23 -20.37 -39.59
N SER A 18 0.48 -19.39 -40.47
CA SER A 18 0.73 -18.00 -40.07
C SER A 18 -0.46 -17.35 -39.33
N ARG A 19 -1.70 -17.63 -39.75
CA ARG A 19 -2.91 -17.15 -39.06
C ARG A 19 -3.17 -17.86 -37.72
N ILE A 20 -2.86 -19.15 -37.62
CA ILE A 20 -2.97 -19.93 -36.37
C ILE A 20 -1.90 -19.46 -35.37
N LEU A 21 -0.67 -19.17 -35.83
CA LEU A 21 0.39 -18.65 -34.99
C LEU A 21 0.08 -17.24 -34.48
N LEU A 22 -0.49 -16.36 -35.31
CA LEU A 22 -0.90 -15.01 -34.92
C LEU A 22 -2.03 -15.00 -33.88
N LEU A 23 -2.95 -15.98 -33.92
CA LEU A 23 -4.00 -16.15 -32.91
C LEU A 23 -3.46 -16.71 -31.58
N LEU A 24 -2.40 -17.52 -31.60
CA LEU A 24 -1.75 -18.04 -30.38
C LEU A 24 -0.96 -16.96 -29.63
N VAL A 25 -0.40 -15.95 -30.30
CA VAL A 25 0.35 -14.87 -29.61
C VAL A 25 -0.60 -13.95 -28.81
N LEU A 26 -1.86 -13.82 -29.20
CA LEU A 26 -2.89 -13.04 -28.47
C LEU A 26 -3.45 -13.76 -27.24
N PHE A 27 -3.23 -15.07 -27.10
CA PHE A 27 -3.58 -15.86 -25.92
C PHE A 27 -2.40 -16.08 -24.96
N THR A 28 -1.24 -15.49 -25.23
CA THR A 28 -0.26 -15.22 -24.17
C THR A 28 -0.85 -14.09 -23.35
N GLY A 29 -1.84 -14.44 -22.54
CA GLY A 29 -2.24 -13.60 -21.43
C GLY A 29 -0.96 -13.14 -20.77
N CYS A 30 -0.86 -11.84 -20.51
CA CYS A 30 -0.06 -11.40 -19.38
C CYS A 30 -0.43 -12.39 -18.27
N VAL A 31 0.49 -13.28 -17.91
CA VAL A 31 0.51 -13.78 -16.55
C VAL A 31 0.53 -12.48 -15.78
N ARG A 32 -0.65 -12.08 -15.32
CA ARG A 32 -0.80 -11.08 -14.29
C ARG A 32 -0.09 -11.77 -13.16
N GLN A 33 1.21 -11.54 -13.08
CA GLN A 33 2.00 -11.82 -11.91
C GLN A 33 1.32 -10.94 -10.89
N GLU A 34 0.36 -11.54 -10.18
CA GLU A 34 -0.21 -10.95 -8.98
C GLU A 34 1.02 -10.47 -8.21
N PRO A 35 1.19 -9.16 -8.03
CA PRO A 35 2.33 -8.66 -7.29
C PRO A 35 2.31 -9.43 -5.98
N ALA A 36 3.42 -10.12 -5.68
CA ALA A 36 3.52 -10.93 -4.47
C ALA A 36 2.97 -10.08 -3.32
N PRO A 37 2.05 -10.62 -2.49
CA PRO A 37 1.45 -9.84 -1.42
C PRO A 37 2.59 -9.20 -0.66
N VAL A 38 2.57 -7.87 -0.59
CA VAL A 38 3.55 -7.09 0.15
C VAL A 38 3.45 -7.59 1.58
N ALA A 39 4.32 -8.53 1.94
CA ALA A 39 4.09 -9.42 3.08
C ALA A 39 3.95 -8.65 4.41
N GLY A 40 4.46 -7.42 4.47
CA GLY A 40 4.27 -6.50 5.60
C GLY A 40 2.87 -5.88 5.70
N THR A 41 2.20 -5.56 4.59
CA THR A 41 0.90 -4.86 4.61
C THR A 41 -0.25 -5.79 5.05
N THR A 42 -0.23 -7.04 4.60
CA THR A 42 -1.22 -8.05 5.00
C THR A 42 -1.05 -8.47 6.47
N GLU A 43 0.19 -8.53 6.96
CA GLU A 43 0.49 -8.86 8.36
C GLU A 43 0.01 -7.76 9.32
N LEU A 44 0.31 -6.49 8.99
CA LEU A 44 -0.12 -5.33 9.77
C LEU A 44 -1.65 -5.17 9.77
N SER A 45 -2.31 -5.45 8.66
CA SER A 45 -3.77 -5.45 8.56
C SER A 45 -4.41 -6.51 9.47
N GLY A 46 -3.90 -7.75 9.45
CA GLY A 46 -4.39 -8.81 10.37
C GLY A 46 -4.17 -8.48 11.84
N ARG A 47 -3.05 -7.81 12.17
CA ARG A 47 -2.79 -7.31 13.54
C ARG A 47 -3.75 -6.21 13.95
N LEU A 48 -4.12 -5.33 13.03
CA LEU A 48 -5.13 -4.30 13.27
C LEU A 48 -6.49 -4.92 13.58
N GLU A 49 -6.92 -5.89 12.78
CA GLU A 49 -8.17 -6.62 13.02
C GLU A 49 -8.18 -7.28 14.41
N ALA A 50 -7.08 -7.96 14.77
CA ALA A 50 -6.94 -8.58 16.08
C ALA A 50 -7.01 -7.55 17.22
N ALA A 51 -6.32 -6.41 17.09
CA ALA A 51 -6.36 -5.34 18.08
C ALA A 51 -7.76 -4.71 18.22
N LEU A 52 -8.46 -4.50 17.10
CA LEU A 52 -9.81 -3.94 17.10
C LEU A 52 -10.84 -4.87 17.78
N ALA A 53 -10.63 -6.19 17.69
CA ALA A 53 -11.48 -7.21 18.31
C ALA A 53 -11.33 -7.30 19.84
N MET A 54 -10.28 -6.71 20.42
CA MET A 54 -10.05 -6.70 21.87
C MET A 54 -11.19 -6.02 22.63
N LYS A 55 -11.56 -6.56 23.79
CA LYS A 55 -12.66 -6.06 24.64
C LYS A 55 -12.20 -5.15 25.78
N ASP A 56 -11.02 -5.41 26.33
CA ASP A 56 -10.44 -4.56 27.36
C ASP A 56 -9.96 -3.23 26.75
N GLY A 57 -10.54 -2.12 27.19
CA GLY A 57 -10.28 -0.80 26.60
C GLY A 57 -8.83 -0.36 26.75
N THR A 58 -8.24 -0.55 27.93
CA THR A 58 -6.85 -0.17 28.21
C THR A 58 -5.86 -1.00 27.39
N ALA A 59 -6.04 -2.32 27.35
CA ALA A 59 -5.20 -3.22 26.57
C ALA A 59 -5.35 -2.96 25.07
N LYS A 60 -6.59 -2.72 24.60
CA LYS A 60 -6.88 -2.34 23.22
C LYS A 60 -6.17 -1.04 22.84
N HIS A 61 -6.32 0.00 23.66
CA HIS A 61 -5.66 1.30 23.49
C HIS A 61 -4.14 1.13 23.35
N ASN A 62 -3.50 0.47 24.32
CA ASN A 62 -2.06 0.26 24.33
C ASN A 62 -1.57 -0.58 23.14
N THR A 63 -2.38 -1.55 22.69
CA THR A 63 -2.05 -2.39 21.53
C THR A 63 -2.12 -1.60 20.24
N LEU A 64 -3.16 -0.77 20.07
CA LEU A 64 -3.33 0.08 18.89
C LEU A 64 -2.24 1.15 18.78
N VAL A 65 -1.82 1.76 19.90
CA VAL A 65 -0.67 2.69 19.94
C VAL A 65 0.59 2.02 19.41
N LYS A 66 0.96 0.87 19.98
CA LYS A 66 2.14 0.11 19.53
C LYS A 66 2.01 -0.33 18.08
N LEU A 67 0.83 -0.73 17.65
CA LEU A 67 0.60 -1.12 16.25
C LEU A 67 0.80 0.06 15.30
N ALA A 68 0.29 1.25 15.65
CA ALA A 68 0.48 2.46 14.84
C ALA A 68 1.98 2.79 14.71
N GLU A 69 2.75 2.70 15.79
CA GLU A 69 4.20 2.92 15.74
C GLU A 69 4.90 1.90 14.83
N ASN A 70 4.57 0.61 14.94
CA ASN A 70 5.13 -0.43 14.08
C ASN A 70 4.75 -0.22 12.60
N ALA A 71 3.50 0.13 12.33
CA ALA A 71 3.02 0.40 10.98
C ALA A 71 3.72 1.63 10.38
N ALA A 72 3.95 2.68 11.18
CA ALA A 72 4.69 3.85 10.74
C ALA A 72 6.13 3.48 10.34
N GLN A 73 6.81 2.65 11.15
CA GLN A 73 8.16 2.16 10.84
C GLN A 73 8.22 1.26 9.59
N ALA A 74 7.11 0.61 9.25
CA ALA A 74 6.96 -0.13 8.00
C ALA A 74 6.56 0.77 6.81
N GLY A 75 6.30 2.06 7.04
CA GLY A 75 5.80 2.99 6.02
C GLY A 75 4.34 2.77 5.62
N ASP A 76 3.58 2.02 6.42
CA ASP A 76 2.16 1.71 6.17
C ASP A 76 1.25 2.78 6.79
N GLY A 77 1.05 3.87 6.05
CA GLY A 77 0.24 5.00 6.49
C GLY A 77 -1.25 4.67 6.69
N GLU A 78 -1.78 3.66 5.98
CA GLU A 78 -3.17 3.26 6.09
C GLU A 78 -3.43 2.60 7.45
N VAL A 79 -2.60 1.61 7.82
CA VAL A 79 -2.72 0.96 9.12
C VAL A 79 -2.49 1.97 10.26
N VAL A 80 -1.56 2.92 10.12
CA VAL A 80 -1.37 4.00 11.10
C VAL A 80 -2.66 4.81 11.30
N LEU A 81 -3.28 5.27 10.21
CA LEU A 81 -4.49 6.09 10.27
C LEU A 81 -5.64 5.34 10.92
N ASN A 82 -5.82 4.07 10.56
CA ASN A 82 -6.88 3.23 11.10
C ASN A 82 -6.65 2.90 12.58
N ALA A 83 -5.41 2.57 12.96
CA ALA A 83 -5.06 2.31 14.36
C ALA A 83 -5.32 3.56 15.22
N ILE A 84 -4.81 4.72 14.82
CA ILE A 84 -4.98 5.99 15.55
C ILE A 84 -6.44 6.41 15.65
N ALA A 85 -7.26 6.17 14.62
CA ALA A 85 -8.69 6.45 14.67
C ALA A 85 -9.43 5.64 15.74
N ALA A 86 -8.89 4.49 16.14
CA ALA A 86 -9.44 3.63 17.17
C ALA A 86 -8.77 3.80 18.56
N VAL A 87 -7.75 4.65 18.68
CA VAL A 87 -7.12 5.01 19.96
C VAL A 87 -7.90 6.14 20.61
N ASP A 88 -8.20 5.99 21.91
CA ASP A 88 -8.86 7.03 22.70
C ASP A 88 -8.08 8.35 22.71
N THR A 89 -8.80 9.46 22.94
CA THR A 89 -8.21 10.81 22.94
C THR A 89 -7.25 11.04 24.10
N GLY A 90 -6.44 12.10 24.00
CA GLY A 90 -5.52 12.53 25.05
C GLY A 90 -4.03 12.43 24.69
N THR A 91 -3.19 12.74 25.67
CA THR A 91 -1.75 12.98 25.48
C THR A 91 -1.00 11.80 24.88
N ALA A 92 -1.35 10.57 25.27
CA ALA A 92 -0.71 9.37 24.71
C ALA A 92 -0.95 9.25 23.20
N ARG A 93 -2.19 9.51 22.76
CA ARG A 93 -2.53 9.51 21.33
C ARG A 93 -1.86 10.65 20.60
N ASP A 94 -1.86 11.87 21.15
CA ASP A 94 -1.19 13.03 20.54
C ASP A 94 0.31 12.77 20.32
N ASN A 95 0.98 12.19 21.33
CA ASN A 95 2.38 11.78 21.21
C ASN A 95 2.58 10.71 20.12
N THR A 96 1.70 9.71 20.08
CA THR A 96 1.72 8.65 19.07
C THR A 96 1.55 9.22 17.66
N CYS A 97 0.58 10.13 17.47
CA CYS A 97 0.35 10.83 16.22
C CYS A 97 1.61 11.60 15.79
N ALA A 98 2.24 12.34 16.71
CA ALA A 98 3.47 13.09 16.40
C ALA A 98 4.60 12.16 15.93
N ILE A 99 4.87 11.09 16.69
CA ILE A 99 5.90 10.10 16.36
C ILE A 99 5.61 9.46 14.99
N CYS A 100 4.42 8.91 14.80
CA CYS A 100 4.05 8.20 13.57
C CYS A 100 4.12 9.14 12.35
N SER A 101 3.68 10.39 12.49
CA SER A 101 3.73 11.36 11.40
C SER A 101 5.16 11.64 10.95
N LEU A 102 6.08 11.85 11.91
CA LEU A 102 7.48 12.11 11.59
C LEU A 102 8.17 10.89 10.97
N VAL A 103 7.85 9.69 11.44
CA VAL A 103 8.36 8.45 10.84
C VAL A 103 7.83 8.28 9.41
N LEU A 104 6.52 8.42 9.18
CA LEU A 104 5.93 8.35 7.84
C LEU A 104 6.54 9.39 6.89
N ALA A 105 6.78 10.61 7.36
CA ALA A 105 7.45 11.64 6.56
C ALA A 105 8.87 11.23 6.14
N LYS A 106 9.64 10.58 7.04
CA LYS A 106 10.98 10.03 6.71
C LYS A 106 10.92 8.92 5.66
N HIS A 107 9.80 8.18 5.58
CA HIS A 107 9.54 7.20 4.51
C HIS A 107 8.98 7.83 3.21
N GLY A 108 8.90 9.16 3.12
CA GLY A 108 8.35 9.88 1.97
C GLY A 108 6.82 9.85 1.89
N LYS A 109 6.13 9.37 2.94
CA LYS A 109 4.66 9.29 3.05
C LYS A 109 4.09 10.60 3.59
N THR A 110 4.44 11.72 2.96
CA THR A 110 4.17 13.08 3.48
C THR A 110 2.67 13.39 3.59
N SER A 111 1.86 12.86 2.67
CA SER A 111 0.41 13.03 2.70
C SER A 111 -0.22 12.33 3.91
N GLU A 112 0.14 11.07 4.13
CA GLU A 112 -0.31 10.27 5.27
C GLU A 112 0.22 10.85 6.59
N ALA A 113 1.50 11.24 6.64
CA ALA A 113 2.10 11.95 7.77
C ALA A 113 1.30 13.20 8.15
N THR A 114 0.94 14.02 7.16
CA THR A 114 0.13 15.23 7.38
C THR A 114 -1.26 14.88 7.91
N ALA A 115 -1.89 13.83 7.39
CA ALA A 115 -3.20 13.37 7.85
C ALA A 115 -3.16 12.88 9.29
N VAL A 116 -2.10 12.17 9.69
CA VAL A 116 -1.89 11.73 11.08
C VAL A 116 -1.62 12.91 12.00
N ALA A 117 -0.75 13.86 11.61
CA ALA A 117 -0.43 15.03 12.43
C ALA A 117 -1.67 15.90 12.71
N LYS A 118 -2.60 15.99 11.76
CA LYS A 118 -3.88 16.69 11.94
C LYS A 118 -4.80 16.07 13.00
N LYS A 119 -4.56 14.84 13.44
CA LYS A 119 -5.31 14.18 14.52
C LYS A 119 -4.83 14.56 15.92
N ILE A 120 -3.72 15.30 16.03
CA ILE A 120 -3.21 15.82 17.31
C ILE A 120 -4.15 16.92 17.81
N GLU A 121 -4.68 16.76 19.03
CA GLU A 121 -5.58 17.73 19.66
C GLU A 121 -4.80 18.94 20.18
N ASN A 122 -3.65 18.72 20.81
CA ASN A 122 -2.79 19.80 21.28
C ASN A 122 -2.26 20.64 20.10
N GLU A 123 -2.70 21.89 20.02
CA GLU A 123 -2.42 22.75 18.86
C GLU A 123 -0.94 23.08 18.67
N THR A 124 -0.22 23.31 19.76
CA THR A 124 1.22 23.59 19.73
C THR A 124 1.97 22.37 19.20
N GLN A 125 1.67 21.18 19.71
CA GLN A 125 2.28 19.94 19.25
C GLN A 125 1.92 19.62 17.80
N ARG A 126 0.67 19.83 17.41
CA ARG A 126 0.20 19.69 16.02
C ARG A 126 0.99 20.59 15.08
N ASN A 127 1.09 21.88 15.39
CA ASN A 127 1.78 22.86 14.56
C ASN A 127 3.28 22.57 14.48
N ASN A 128 3.91 22.19 15.60
CA ASN A 128 5.32 21.79 15.63
C ASN A 128 5.58 20.56 14.76
N THR A 129 4.70 19.55 14.82
CA THR A 129 4.79 18.33 14.00
C THR A 129 4.61 18.66 12.52
N LEU A 130 3.58 19.43 12.17
CA LEU A 130 3.32 19.87 10.79
C LEU A 130 4.46 20.71 10.23
N THR A 131 5.08 21.56 11.04
CA THR A 131 6.26 22.35 10.67
C THR A 131 7.43 21.44 10.30
N GLN A 132 7.74 20.45 11.15
CA GLN A 132 8.80 19.48 10.87
C GLN A 132 8.53 18.68 9.58
N ILE A 133 7.29 18.28 9.33
CA ILE A 133 6.92 17.59 8.07
C ILE A 133 7.14 18.53 6.88
N ALA A 134 6.69 19.78 6.97
CA ALA A 134 6.79 20.75 5.89
C ALA A 134 8.24 21.15 5.55
N THR A 135 9.13 21.15 6.55
CA THR A 135 10.56 21.50 6.37
C THR A 135 11.46 20.28 6.11
N GLY A 136 10.92 19.06 6.13
CA GLY A 136 11.70 17.83 5.93
C GLY A 136 12.46 17.33 7.18
N GLY A 137 12.19 17.89 8.37
CA GLY A 137 12.60 17.30 9.64
C GLY A 137 14.09 17.44 9.98
N ASN A 138 14.76 18.52 9.57
CA ASN A 138 16.12 18.81 10.02
C ASN A 138 16.13 19.32 11.47
N ASN A 139 16.44 18.46 12.43
CA ASN A 139 17.08 18.82 13.70
C ASN A 139 18.33 17.98 13.87
#